data_AF-D0P417-F1
#
_entry.id   AF-D0P417-F1
#
_cell.length_a   1.000
_cell.length_b   1.000
_cell.length_c   1.000
_cell.angle_alpha   90.00
_cell.angle_beta   90.00
_cell.angle_gamma   90.00
#
_symmetry.space_group_name_H-M   'P 1'
#
loop_
_entity.id
_entity.type
_entity.pdbx_description
1 polymer ?
#
loop_
_entity_poly.entity_id
_entity_poly.type
_entity_poly.pdbx_seq_one_letter_code
_entity_poly.pdbx_strand_id
1 'polypeptide(L)'
;MATGFGELVLVVGDSHIPNRASEIHEKFQKMLAPNKMQHVLCTGNVGTKEQFDELRNLAPNVHVVVGDCDQEGAYPETKVITIGQFRIGLCHGHQIVPWGDQLSLAALQRKMNVDILVTGHTHV
;
A
#
# COMPACT_ATOMS: atom_id res chain seq x y z
N MET A 1 -4.24 -26.38 -14.41
CA MET A 1 -4.98 -26.26 -13.13
C MET A 1 -5.12 -24.78 -12.82
N ALA A 2 -6.08 -24.11 -13.46
CA ALA A 2 -6.46 -22.74 -13.15
C ALA A 2 -7.94 -22.81 -12.74
N THR A 3 -8.17 -23.02 -11.45
CA THR A 3 -9.51 -23.09 -10.87
C THR A 3 -9.56 -22.10 -9.72
N GLY A 4 -9.60 -20.81 -10.05
CA GLY A 4 -9.67 -19.71 -9.10
C GLY A 4 -9.67 -18.37 -9.83
N PHE A 5 -10.40 -17.40 -9.30
CA PHE A 5 -10.63 -16.03 -9.84
C PHE A 5 -9.35 -15.14 -9.87
N GLY A 6 -8.16 -15.74 -9.89
CA GLY A 6 -6.88 -15.04 -9.70
C GLY A 6 -6.62 -14.68 -8.23
N GLU A 7 -5.55 -13.89 -8.00
CA GLU A 7 -5.24 -13.30 -6.70
C GLU A 7 -5.84 -11.89 -6.60
N LEU A 8 -6.62 -11.62 -5.55
CA LEU A 8 -7.18 -10.31 -5.25
C LEU A 8 -6.25 -9.56 -4.28
N VAL A 9 -5.83 -8.38 -4.73
CA VAL A 9 -4.91 -7.48 -4.02
C VAL A 9 -5.63 -6.18 -3.72
N LEU A 10 -5.72 -5.79 -2.44
CA LEU A 10 -6.15 -4.46 -2.04
C LEU A 10 -4.96 -3.51 -2.02
N VAL A 11 -5.10 -2.35 -2.64
CA VAL A 11 -4.15 -1.24 -2.54
C VAL A 11 -4.81 -0.11 -1.75
N VAL A 12 -4.14 0.35 -0.70
CA VAL A 12 -4.66 1.37 0.23
C VAL A 12 -3.50 2.16 0.83
N GLY A 13 -3.76 3.25 1.55
CA GLY A 13 -2.77 3.99 2.32
C GLY A 13 -3.19 5.44 2.49
N ASP A 14 -2.29 6.26 3.02
CA ASP A 14 -2.56 7.68 3.28
C ASP A 14 -3.80 7.92 4.15
N SER A 15 -4.05 6.98 5.07
CA SER A 15 -5.19 7.03 6.01
C SER A 15 -5.06 8.20 6.99
N HIS A 16 -3.85 8.42 7.51
CA HIS A 16 -3.55 9.41 8.55
C HIS A 16 -4.52 9.37 9.74
N ILE A 17 -4.96 8.19 10.18
CA ILE A 17 -5.87 8.04 11.32
C ILE A 17 -5.03 7.92 12.60
N PRO A 18 -5.29 8.69 13.67
CA PRO A 18 -6.40 9.65 13.87
C PRO A 18 -6.10 11.10 13.47
N ASN A 19 -4.90 11.39 12.96
CA ASN A 19 -4.38 12.76 12.85
C ASN A 19 -5.13 13.65 11.84
N ARG A 20 -5.61 13.09 10.72
CA ARG A 20 -6.33 13.82 9.66
C ARG A 20 -7.72 13.27 9.38
N ALA A 21 -7.98 12.02 9.76
CA ALA A 21 -9.28 11.38 9.67
C ALA A 21 -9.56 10.60 10.96
N SER A 22 -10.83 10.51 11.37
CA SER A 22 -11.23 9.71 12.52
C SER A 22 -11.36 8.22 12.18
N GLU A 23 -11.82 7.92 10.98
CA GLU A 23 -12.09 6.56 10.51
C GLU A 23 -12.18 6.50 8.98
N ILE A 24 -12.06 5.29 8.43
CA ILE A 24 -12.41 5.02 7.02
C ILE A 24 -13.93 5.14 6.86
N HIS A 25 -14.39 5.80 5.79
CA HIS A 25 -15.82 5.99 5.54
C HIS A 25 -16.61 4.67 5.55
N GLU A 26 -17.76 4.64 6.23
CA GLU A 26 -18.55 3.41 6.51
C GLU A 26 -18.85 2.54 5.28
N LYS A 27 -19.13 3.16 4.13
CA LYS A 27 -19.33 2.43 2.86
C LYS A 27 -18.12 1.60 2.45
N PHE A 28 -16.90 2.11 2.62
CA PHE A 28 -15.68 1.33 2.34
C PHE A 28 -15.46 0.26 3.39
N GLN A 29 -15.67 0.54 4.68
CA GLN A 29 -15.57 -0.48 5.73
C GLN A 29 -16.48 -1.69 5.45
N LYS A 30 -17.72 -1.45 4.98
CA LYS A 30 -18.65 -2.53 4.57
C LYS A 30 -18.13 -3.36 3.38
N MET A 31 -17.29 -2.78 2.52
CA MET A 31 -16.66 -3.48 1.39
C MET A 31 -15.39 -4.23 1.80
N LEU A 32 -14.66 -3.71 2.79
CA LEU A 32 -13.45 -4.29 3.37
C LEU A 32 -13.79 -5.46 4.31
N ALA A 33 -14.39 -6.51 3.75
CA ALA A 33 -14.71 -7.73 4.48
C ALA A 33 -13.48 -8.66 4.53
N PRO A 34 -13.18 -9.25 5.71
CA PRO A 34 -12.11 -10.24 5.87
C PRO A 34 -12.23 -11.41 4.90
N ASN A 35 -11.08 -12.02 4.58
CA ASN A 35 -10.97 -13.25 3.76
C ASN A 35 -11.49 -13.13 2.32
N LYS A 36 -11.79 -11.92 1.82
CA LYS A 36 -12.11 -11.70 0.40
C LYS A 36 -10.87 -11.54 -0.47
N MET A 37 -9.77 -11.07 0.10
CA MET A 37 -8.53 -10.73 -0.59
C MET A 37 -7.34 -11.49 -0.01
N GLN A 38 -6.32 -11.74 -0.82
CA GLN A 38 -5.14 -12.51 -0.43
C GLN A 38 -3.98 -11.60 0.01
N HIS A 39 -3.94 -10.36 -0.51
CA HIS A 39 -2.87 -9.40 -0.27
C HIS A 39 -3.40 -8.00 0.00
N VAL A 40 -2.73 -7.26 0.88
CA VAL A 40 -2.92 -5.83 1.11
C VAL A 40 -1.58 -5.12 0.89
N LEU A 41 -1.57 -4.12 0.01
CA LEU A 41 -0.44 -3.23 -0.26
C LEU A 41 -0.79 -1.86 0.30
N CYS A 42 -0.09 -1.45 1.34
CA CYS A 42 -0.28 -0.17 1.98
C CYS A 42 0.87 0.79 1.66
N THR A 43 0.55 1.95 1.07
CA THR A 43 1.55 2.99 0.74
C THR A 43 2.12 3.70 1.97
N GLY A 44 1.63 3.41 3.17
CA GLY A 44 2.08 4.03 4.42
C GLY A 44 1.10 5.08 4.92
N ASN A 45 1.56 5.91 5.86
CA ASN A 45 0.73 6.87 6.58
C ASN A 45 -0.49 6.19 7.25
N VAL A 46 -0.24 5.01 7.81
CA VAL A 46 -1.26 4.18 8.47
C VAL A 46 -1.73 4.86 9.76
N GLY A 47 -0.81 5.53 10.44
CA GLY A 47 -1.07 6.29 11.66
C GLY A 47 -0.82 5.48 12.93
N THR A 48 -1.75 4.62 13.34
CA THR A 48 -1.62 3.85 14.60
C THR A 48 -1.44 2.35 14.40
N LYS A 49 -1.05 1.67 15.49
CA LYS A 49 -0.92 0.22 15.52
C LYS A 49 -2.28 -0.47 15.32
N GLU A 50 -3.35 0.10 15.85
CA GLU A 50 -4.71 -0.43 15.70
C GLU A 50 -5.13 -0.46 14.23
N GLN A 51 -4.83 0.62 13.49
CA GLN A 51 -5.07 0.67 12.04
C GLN A 51 -4.27 -0.37 11.26
N PHE A 52 -3.01 -0.61 11.67
CA PHE A 52 -2.22 -1.68 11.09
C PHE A 52 -2.80 -3.08 11.38
N ASP A 53 -3.31 -3.30 12.61
CA ASP A 53 -3.95 -4.55 12.99
C ASP A 53 -5.28 -4.76 12.24
N GLU A 54 -6.03 -3.69 11.94
CA GLU A 54 -7.20 -3.73 11.05
C GLU A 54 -6.82 -4.23 9.64
N LEU A 55 -5.75 -3.70 9.05
CA LEU A 55 -5.26 -4.17 7.74
C LEU A 55 -4.83 -5.65 7.77
N ARG A 56 -4.21 -6.10 8.87
CA ARG A 56 -3.87 -7.52 9.08
C ARG A 56 -5.08 -8.44 9.16
N ASN A 57 -6.21 -7.94 9.66
CA ASN A 57 -7.44 -8.72 9.71
C ASN A 57 -8.12 -8.87 8.35
N LEU A 58 -7.78 -8.03 7.35
CA LEU A 58 -8.36 -8.09 6.02
C LEU A 58 -7.79 -9.23 5.17
N ALA A 59 -6.49 -9.51 5.29
CA ALA A 59 -5.78 -10.46 4.44
C ALA A 59 -4.61 -11.15 5.15
N PRO A 60 -4.26 -12.39 4.76
CA PRO A 60 -3.12 -13.10 5.33
C PRO A 60 -1.76 -12.45 5.00
N ASN A 61 -1.65 -11.77 3.84
CA ASN A 61 -0.40 -11.12 3.42
C ASN A 61 -0.58 -9.60 3.43
N VAL A 62 0.06 -8.93 4.39
CA VAL A 62 0.05 -7.46 4.47
C VAL A 62 1.44 -6.91 4.25
N HIS A 63 1.53 -5.94 3.34
CA HIS A 63 2.75 -5.28 2.94
C HIS A 63 2.59 -3.77 3.13
N VAL A 64 3.42 -3.19 3.98
CA VAL A 64 3.40 -1.75 4.29
C VAL A 64 4.77 -1.18 4.05
N VAL A 65 4.82 0.04 3.52
CA VAL A 65 6.02 0.88 3.46
C VAL A 65 5.83 2.11 4.34
N VAL A 66 6.93 2.72 4.76
CA VAL A 66 6.89 3.86 5.67
C VAL A 66 6.44 5.12 4.93
N GLY A 67 5.40 5.76 5.46
CA GLY A 67 5.00 7.10 5.09
C GLY A 67 5.83 8.17 5.83
N ASP A 68 5.73 9.41 5.39
CA ASP A 68 6.42 10.54 6.02
C ASP A 68 5.85 10.90 7.41
N CYS A 69 4.62 10.46 7.71
CA CYS A 69 3.97 10.64 9.01
C CYS A 69 3.99 9.39 9.89
N ASP A 70 4.57 8.27 9.43
CA ASP A 70 4.74 7.07 10.26
C ASP A 70 5.99 7.19 11.15
N GLN A 71 6.05 6.37 12.21
CA GLN A 71 7.25 6.33 13.06
C GLN A 71 8.46 5.78 12.30
N GLU A 72 9.60 6.46 12.41
CA GLU A 72 10.85 6.05 11.79
C GLU A 72 11.25 4.63 12.24
N GLY A 73 11.61 3.78 11.29
CA GLY A 73 11.99 2.39 11.54
C GLY A 73 10.82 1.41 11.75
N ALA A 74 9.56 1.88 11.75
CA ALA A 74 8.40 0.98 11.87
C ALA A 74 8.22 0.08 10.63
N TYR A 75 8.48 0.61 9.44
CA TYR A 75 8.28 -0.05 8.16
C TYR A 75 9.46 0.22 7.20
N PRO A 76 9.69 -0.63 6.18
CA PRO A 76 10.71 -0.36 5.17
C PRO A 76 10.32 0.81 4.25
N GLU A 77 11.30 1.53 3.69
CA GLU A 77 11.05 2.64 2.74
C GLU A 77 10.45 2.19 1.41
N THR A 78 10.92 1.05 0.92
CA THR A 78 10.46 0.45 -0.32
C THR A 78 10.33 -1.06 -0.13
N LYS A 79 9.44 -1.67 -0.89
CA LYS A 79 9.25 -3.12 -0.88
C LYS A 79 8.98 -3.62 -2.28
N VAL A 80 9.60 -4.74 -2.64
CA VAL A 80 9.28 -5.46 -3.87
C VAL A 80 8.67 -6.79 -3.48
N ILE A 81 7.51 -7.08 -4.05
CA ILE A 81 6.81 -8.35 -3.89
C ILE A 81 6.51 -8.94 -5.26
N THR A 82 6.30 -10.25 -5.32
CA THR A 82 5.86 -10.92 -6.54
C THR A 82 4.52 -11.58 -6.26
N ILE A 83 3.51 -11.21 -7.04
CA ILE A 83 2.14 -11.78 -6.98
C ILE A 83 1.82 -12.29 -8.38
N GLY A 84 1.50 -13.58 -8.50
CA GLY A 84 1.47 -14.27 -9.78
C GLY A 84 2.76 -14.05 -10.60
N GLN A 85 2.62 -13.45 -11.78
CA GLN A 85 3.70 -13.16 -12.71
C GLN A 85 4.24 -11.72 -12.63
N PHE A 86 3.67 -10.89 -11.75
CA PHE A 86 4.01 -9.46 -11.66
C PHE A 86 4.91 -9.19 -10.47
N ARG A 87 6.01 -8.47 -10.72
CA ARG A 87 6.82 -7.84 -9.70
C ARG A 87 6.23 -6.47 -9.40
N ILE A 88 5.80 -6.27 -8.16
CA ILE A 88 5.15 -5.06 -7.70
C ILE A 88 6.08 -4.33 -6.74
N GLY A 89 6.43 -3.10 -7.07
CA GLY A 89 7.17 -2.19 -6.21
C GLY A 89 6.20 -1.32 -5.41
N LEU A 90 6.48 -1.15 -4.14
CA LEU A 90 5.72 -0.32 -3.21
C LEU A 90 6.66 0.73 -2.62
N CYS A 91 6.22 1.99 -2.63
CA CYS A 91 6.91 3.14 -2.07
C CYS A 91 5.86 4.17 -1.65
N HIS A 92 6.08 4.93 -0.57
CA HIS A 92 5.10 5.94 -0.17
C HIS A 92 4.96 7.05 -1.23
N GLY A 93 6.08 7.56 -1.75
CA GLY A 93 6.09 8.55 -2.83
C GLY A 93 6.57 9.94 -2.41
N HIS A 94 6.62 10.23 -1.09
CA HIS A 94 7.20 11.48 -0.57
C HIS A 94 8.68 11.66 -0.95
N GLN A 95 9.38 10.55 -1.22
CA GLN A 95 10.77 10.53 -1.66
C GLN A 95 10.96 10.93 -3.14
N ILE A 96 9.88 11.00 -3.92
CA ILE A 96 9.92 11.18 -5.37
C ILE A 96 9.72 12.65 -5.68
N VAL A 97 10.77 13.32 -6.16
CA VAL A 97 10.72 14.76 -6.48
C VAL A 97 10.90 14.96 -7.99
N PRO A 98 10.03 15.74 -8.66
CA PRO A 98 8.79 16.33 -8.16
C PRO A 98 7.71 15.27 -7.84
N TRP A 99 6.81 15.58 -6.90
CA TRP A 99 5.73 14.68 -6.49
C TRP A 99 4.80 14.35 -7.66
N GLY A 100 4.55 13.07 -7.89
CA GLY A 100 3.71 12.61 -9.00
C GLY A 100 4.32 12.78 -10.39
N ASP A 101 5.59 13.21 -10.51
CA ASP A 101 6.23 13.35 -11.81
C ASP A 101 6.45 11.98 -12.47
N GLN A 102 5.95 11.86 -13.71
CA GLN A 102 5.93 10.59 -14.42
C GLN A 102 7.34 10.08 -14.76
N LEU A 103 8.31 10.98 -15.02
CA LEU A 103 9.68 10.58 -15.34
C LEU A 103 10.41 10.11 -14.07
N SER A 104 10.22 10.78 -12.94
CA SER A 104 10.74 10.37 -11.64
C SER A 104 10.15 9.03 -11.19
N LEU A 105 8.84 8.82 -11.37
CA LEU A 105 8.18 7.53 -11.11
C LEU A 105 8.72 6.43 -12.02
N ALA A 106 8.87 6.68 -13.32
CA ALA A 106 9.42 5.71 -14.26
C ALA A 106 10.90 5.39 -13.96
N ALA A 107 11.68 6.36 -13.49
CA ALA A 107 13.05 6.13 -13.04
C ALA A 107 13.09 5.21 -11.82
N LEU A 108 12.19 5.42 -10.83
CA LEU A 108 12.07 4.55 -9.67
C LEU A 108 11.63 3.13 -10.07
N GLN A 109 10.65 2.99 -10.94
CA GLN A 109 10.19 1.70 -11.45
C GLN A 109 11.35 0.89 -12.06
N ARG A 110 12.16 1.52 -12.92
CA ARG A 110 13.34 0.88 -13.52
C ARG A 110 14.39 0.53 -12.48
N LYS A 111 14.66 1.44 -11.53
CA LYS A 111 15.61 1.21 -10.43
C LYS A 111 15.21 -0.01 -9.58
N MET A 112 13.91 -0.14 -9.27
CA MET A 112 13.38 -1.27 -8.50
C MET A 112 13.21 -2.55 -9.34
N ASN A 113 13.31 -2.44 -10.67
CA ASN A 113 13.12 -3.53 -11.62
C ASN A 113 11.76 -4.22 -11.43
N VAL A 114 10.67 -3.45 -11.50
CA VAL A 114 9.30 -3.90 -11.26
C VAL A 114 8.39 -3.67 -12.46
N ASP A 115 7.40 -4.54 -12.62
CA ASP A 115 6.40 -4.44 -13.68
C ASP A 115 5.32 -3.41 -13.33
N ILE A 116 4.96 -3.33 -12.04
CA ILE A 116 3.97 -2.42 -11.48
C ILE A 116 4.63 -1.63 -10.35
N LEU A 117 4.50 -0.30 -10.35
CA LEU A 117 4.93 0.56 -9.25
C LEU A 117 3.68 1.17 -8.59
N VAL A 118 3.57 1.02 -7.28
CA VAL A 118 2.50 1.58 -6.45
C VAL A 118 3.07 2.68 -5.56
N THR A 119 2.53 3.88 -5.68
CA THR A 119 2.89 5.05 -4.89
C THR A 119 1.65 5.79 -4.40
N GLY A 120 1.75 6.42 -3.24
CA GLY A 120 0.72 7.28 -2.65
C GLY A 120 1.16 8.74 -2.63
N HIS A 121 1.09 9.37 -1.45
CA HIS A 121 1.54 10.72 -1.12
C HIS A 121 0.75 11.87 -1.77
N THR A 122 0.27 11.71 -3.01
CA THR A 122 -0.42 12.79 -3.73
C THR A 122 -1.89 12.97 -3.33
N HIS A 123 -2.51 11.96 -2.72
CA HIS A 123 -3.95 11.92 -2.40
C HIS A 123 -4.87 12.18 -3.62
N VAL A 124 -4.46 11.74 -4.82
CA VAL A 124 -5.22 11.85 -6.08
C VAL A 124 -5.52 10.47 -6.65
#